data_AF-A0A2E0FM79-F1
#
_entry.id   AF-A0A2E0FM79-F1
#
_cell.length_a   1.000
_cell.length_b   1.000
_cell.length_c   1.000
_cell.angle_alpha   90.00
_cell.angle_beta   90.00
_cell.angle_gamma   90.00
#
_symmetry.space_group_name_H-M   'P 1'
#
loop_
_entity.id
_entity.type
_entity.pdbx_description
1 polymer ?
#
loop_
_entity_poly.entity_id
_entity_poly.type
_entity_poly.pdbx_seq_one_letter_code
_entity_poly.pdbx_strand_id
1 'polypeptide(L)'
;MEIKITESRPASPLNIELMFNTIEAITGTTKKEILSSSRKRKCVVARTYCAILLRDMFKMTFVEAGQMLNRNHASIIHALKAHKTDMKHDPTYSWRFKEVVSIMGLNHYTPLPHEDITRKISENMRRTSVIKISDK
;
A
#
# COMPACT_ATOMS: atom_id res chain seq x y z
N MET A 1 1.47 13.22 0.94
CA MET A 1 0.40 12.42 1.58
C MET A 1 0.79 10.97 1.41
N GLU A 2 1.22 10.30 2.48
CA GLU A 2 1.56 8.87 2.45
C GLU A 2 0.39 8.06 2.99
N ILE A 3 -0.11 7.12 2.18
CA ILE A 3 -1.14 6.17 2.59
C ILE A 3 -0.43 5.01 3.31
N LYS A 4 -0.94 4.60 4.48
CA LYS A 4 -0.45 3.42 5.21
C LYS A 4 -1.57 2.38 5.29
N ILE A 5 -1.31 1.16 4.81
CA ILE A 5 -2.21 0.02 4.99
C ILE A 5 -2.05 -0.50 6.42
N THR A 6 -3.10 -0.38 7.22
CA THR A 6 -3.07 -0.63 8.68
C THR A 6 -3.44 -2.05 9.06
N GLU A 7 -4.12 -2.81 8.19
CA GLU A 7 -4.50 -4.20 8.44
C GLU A 7 -3.82 -5.14 7.43
N SER A 8 -3.07 -6.11 7.96
CA SER A 8 -2.43 -7.14 7.14
C SER A 8 -3.40 -8.28 6.86
N ARG A 9 -3.47 -8.72 5.61
CA ARG A 9 -4.21 -9.93 5.22
C ARG A 9 -3.20 -11.03 4.90
N PRO A 10 -3.46 -12.31 5.28
CA PRO A 10 -2.54 -13.38 4.91
C PRO A 10 -2.42 -13.48 3.39
N ALA A 11 -1.21 -13.71 2.90
CA ALA A 11 -0.91 -13.96 1.50
C ALA A 11 -1.40 -15.37 1.09
N SER A 12 -2.72 -15.60 1.14
CA SER A 12 -3.32 -16.82 0.64
C SER A 12 -3.59 -16.72 -0.86
N PRO A 13 -3.57 -17.84 -1.61
CA PRO A 13 -3.85 -17.83 -3.04
C PRO A 13 -5.16 -17.13 -3.41
N LEU A 14 -6.21 -17.32 -2.60
CA LEU A 14 -7.51 -16.67 -2.78
C LEU A 14 -7.41 -15.14 -2.71
N ASN A 15 -6.65 -14.61 -1.75
CA ASN A 15 -6.54 -13.16 -1.55
C ASN A 15 -5.68 -12.49 -2.64
N ILE A 16 -4.65 -13.20 -3.12
CA ILE A 16 -3.80 -12.75 -4.23
C ILE A 16 -4.59 -12.75 -5.54
N GLU A 17 -5.41 -13.77 -5.79
CA GLU A 17 -6.25 -13.80 -6.99
C GLU A 17 -7.31 -12.70 -6.97
N LEU A 18 -7.94 -12.49 -5.81
CA LEU A 18 -8.86 -11.36 -5.61
C LEU A 18 -8.18 -10.02 -5.92
N MET A 19 -6.94 -9.81 -5.44
CA MET A 19 -6.17 -8.59 -5.75
C MET A 19 -6.01 -8.37 -7.26
N PHE A 20 -5.62 -9.40 -8.02
CA PHE A 20 -5.46 -9.28 -9.47
C PHE A 20 -6.79 -8.94 -10.16
N ASN A 21 -7.87 -9.62 -9.78
CA ASN A 21 -9.19 -9.39 -10.35
C ASN A 21 -9.71 -7.97 -10.06
N THR A 22 -9.53 -7.48 -8.84
CA THR A 22 -9.92 -6.11 -8.46
C THR A 22 -9.13 -5.07 -9.26
N ILE A 23 -7.81 -5.24 -9.40
CA ILE A 23 -6.97 -4.32 -10.18
C ILE A 23 -7.33 -4.37 -11.66
N GLU A 24 -7.59 -5.56 -12.20
CA GLU A 24 -8.03 -5.73 -13.59
C GLU A 24 -9.33 -4.99 -13.86
N ALA A 25 -10.33 -5.14 -12.99
CA ALA A 25 -11.61 -4.46 -13.11
C ALA A 25 -11.48 -2.91 -13.12
N ILE A 26 -10.61 -2.36 -12.26
CA ILE A 26 -10.44 -0.90 -12.12
C ILE A 26 -9.54 -0.31 -13.20
N THR A 27 -8.53 -1.05 -13.66
CA THR A 27 -7.51 -0.54 -14.58
C THR A 27 -7.69 -0.99 -16.02
N GLY A 28 -8.55 -1.97 -16.28
CA GLY A 28 -8.71 -2.61 -17.60
C GLY A 28 -7.43 -3.31 -18.08
N THR A 29 -6.55 -3.71 -17.15
CA THR A 29 -5.28 -4.36 -17.46
C THR A 29 -5.27 -5.77 -16.90
N THR A 30 -5.15 -6.75 -17.80
CA THR A 30 -5.25 -8.17 -17.42
C THR A 30 -4.08 -8.62 -16.56
N LYS A 31 -4.26 -9.66 -15.72
CA LYS A 31 -3.14 -10.30 -14.99
C LYS A 31 -1.95 -10.63 -15.90
N LYS A 32 -2.21 -11.15 -17.11
CA LYS A 32 -1.16 -11.43 -18.11
C LYS A 32 -0.40 -10.17 -18.52
N GLU A 33 -1.09 -9.06 -18.76
CA GLU A 33 -0.47 -7.77 -19.08
C GLU A 33 0.32 -7.20 -17.89
N ILE A 34 -0.18 -7.36 -16.66
CA ILE A 34 0.51 -6.95 -15.43
C ILE A 34 1.84 -7.71 -15.30
N LEU A 35 1.86 -9.02 -15.55
CA LEU A 35 3.08 -9.83 -15.45
C LEU A 35 4.02 -9.67 -16.67
N SER A 36 3.50 -9.22 -17.81
CA SER A 36 4.29 -8.98 -19.03
C SER A 36 5.35 -7.90 -18.84
N SER A 37 6.38 -7.84 -19.70
CA SER A 37 7.39 -6.77 -19.73
C SER A 37 6.90 -5.41 -20.26
N SER A 38 5.62 -5.29 -20.62
CA SER A 38 5.05 -4.07 -21.21
C SER A 38 5.22 -2.85 -20.30
N ARG A 39 5.71 -1.76 -20.90
CA ARG A 39 5.90 -0.44 -20.28
C ARG A 39 4.76 0.54 -20.60
N LYS A 40 3.67 0.08 -21.24
CA LYS A 40 2.48 0.91 -21.44
C LYS A 40 2.01 1.46 -20.08
N ARG A 41 1.62 2.74 -20.02
CA ARG A 41 1.27 3.42 -18.75
C ARG A 41 0.27 2.61 -17.92
N LYS A 42 -0.78 2.05 -18.53
CA LYS A 42 -1.76 1.19 -17.85
C LYS A 42 -1.12 -0.04 -17.15
N CYS A 43 -0.18 -0.71 -17.81
CA CYS A 43 0.52 -1.88 -17.26
C CYS A 43 1.45 -1.48 -16.11
N VAL A 44 2.13 -0.34 -16.23
CA VAL A 44 2.98 0.19 -15.16
C VAL A 44 2.14 0.55 -13.94
N VAL A 45 1.04 1.28 -14.12
CA VAL A 45 0.13 1.67 -13.03
C VAL A 45 -0.45 0.45 -12.31
N ALA A 46 -1.01 -0.50 -13.06
CA ALA A 46 -1.59 -1.72 -12.48
C ALA A 46 -0.53 -2.54 -11.70
N ARG A 47 0.68 -2.68 -12.24
CA ARG A 47 1.79 -3.37 -11.55
C ARG A 47 2.25 -2.62 -10.31
N THR A 48 2.26 -1.29 -10.34
CA THR A 48 2.56 -0.48 -9.16
C THR A 48 1.52 -0.72 -8.08
N TYR A 49 0.22 -0.77 -8.41
CA TYR A 49 -0.82 -1.12 -7.44
C TYR A 49 -0.58 -2.48 -6.79
N CYS A 50 -0.29 -3.52 -7.59
CA CYS A 50 0.07 -4.83 -7.06
C CYS A 50 1.28 -4.74 -6.12
N ALA A 51 2.34 -4.03 -6.51
CA ALA A 51 3.55 -3.89 -5.71
C ALA A 51 3.26 -3.27 -4.32
N ILE A 52 2.40 -2.26 -4.25
CA ILE A 52 2.00 -1.65 -2.97
C ILE A 52 1.22 -2.65 -2.12
N LEU A 53 0.22 -3.31 -2.69
CA LEU A 53 -0.61 -4.26 -1.92
C LEU A 53 0.21 -5.48 -1.45
N LEU A 54 1.10 -6.02 -2.28
CA LEU A 54 2.00 -7.11 -1.89
C LEU A 54 2.90 -6.73 -0.71
N ARG A 55 3.45 -5.51 -0.69
CA ARG A 55 4.31 -5.03 0.39
C ARG A 55 3.52 -4.65 1.64
N ASP A 56 2.48 -3.86 1.48
CA ASP A 56 1.85 -3.16 2.60
C ASP A 56 0.66 -3.94 3.17
N MET A 57 -0.09 -4.70 2.35
CA MET A 57 -1.23 -5.50 2.80
C MET A 57 -0.84 -6.95 3.07
N PHE A 58 -0.09 -7.58 2.15
CA PHE A 58 0.30 -8.99 2.27
C PHE A 58 1.64 -9.19 2.97
N LYS A 59 2.34 -8.11 3.32
CA LYS A 59 3.61 -8.11 4.06
C LYS A 59 4.74 -8.94 3.40
N MET A 60 4.63 -9.23 2.10
CA MET A 60 5.67 -9.93 1.34
C MET A 60 6.90 -9.05 1.23
N THR A 61 8.10 -9.60 1.28
CA THR A 61 9.36 -8.88 1.05
C THR A 61 9.45 -8.30 -0.36
N PHE A 62 10.42 -7.40 -0.60
CA PHE A 62 10.66 -6.87 -1.95
C PHE A 62 11.02 -7.96 -2.97
N VAL A 63 11.70 -9.01 -2.52
CA VAL A 63 12.10 -10.15 -3.36
C VAL A 63 10.87 -10.98 -3.72
N GLU A 64 10.05 -11.36 -2.74
CA GLU A 64 8.83 -12.15 -2.97
C GLU A 64 7.81 -11.40 -3.84
N ALA A 65 7.62 -10.10 -3.59
CA ALA A 65 6.77 -9.25 -4.44
C ALA A 65 7.32 -9.14 -5.87
N GLY A 66 8.66 -9.07 -6.00
CA GLY A 66 9.34 -9.11 -7.29
C GLY A 66 9.07 -10.40 -8.04
N GLN A 67 9.27 -11.55 -7.39
CA GLN A 67 8.99 -12.87 -7.94
C GLN A 67 7.53 -13.01 -8.39
N MET A 68 6.58 -12.58 -7.55
CA MET A 68 5.15 -12.59 -7.86
C MET A 68 4.80 -11.78 -9.11
N LEU A 69 5.50 -10.67 -9.36
CA LEU A 69 5.26 -9.76 -10.48
C LEU A 69 6.20 -9.98 -11.68
N ASN A 70 7.03 -11.03 -11.65
CA ASN A 70 8.09 -11.27 -12.62
C ASN A 70 9.01 -10.03 -12.80
N ARG A 71 9.47 -9.47 -11.68
CA ARG A 71 10.30 -8.26 -11.61
C ARG A 71 11.42 -8.37 -10.61
N ASN A 72 12.46 -7.57 -10.86
CA ASN A 72 13.53 -7.38 -9.91
C ASN A 72 13.00 -6.58 -8.69
N HIS A 73 13.49 -6.92 -7.49
CA HIS A 73 13.17 -6.21 -6.25
C HIS A 73 13.43 -4.69 -6.34
N ALA A 74 14.44 -4.27 -7.10
CA ALA A 74 14.72 -2.85 -7.37
C ALA A 74 13.57 -2.15 -8.13
N SER A 75 12.88 -2.87 -9.01
CA SER A 75 11.69 -2.35 -9.69
C SER A 75 10.51 -2.17 -8.72
N ILE A 76 10.38 -3.04 -7.71
CA ILE A 76 9.38 -2.90 -6.65
C ILE A 76 9.67 -1.65 -5.82
N ILE A 77 10.93 -1.42 -5.43
CA ILE A 77 11.35 -0.21 -4.71
C ILE A 77 11.03 1.04 -5.53
N HIS A 78 11.31 1.03 -6.83
CA HIS A 78 10.97 2.14 -7.73
C HIS A 78 9.46 2.37 -7.81
N ALA A 79 8.65 1.31 -7.88
CA ALA A 79 7.20 1.41 -7.91
C ALA A 79 6.66 2.08 -6.63
N LEU A 80 7.20 1.75 -5.45
CA LEU A 80 6.81 2.40 -4.19
C LEU A 80 7.13 3.90 -4.18
N LYS A 81 8.27 4.30 -4.73
CA LYS A 81 8.62 5.73 -4.86
C LYS A 81 7.68 6.44 -5.82
N ALA A 82 7.44 5.86 -7.00
CA ALA A 82 6.52 6.40 -7.99
C ALA A 82 5.10 6.54 -7.45
N HIS A 83 4.62 5.53 -6.72
CA HIS A 83 3.31 5.55 -6.07
C HIS A 83 3.12 6.76 -5.17
N LYS A 84 4.10 7.10 -4.32
CA LYS A 84 4.01 8.28 -3.44
C LYS A 84 3.85 9.58 -4.22
N THR A 85 4.56 9.70 -5.34
CA THR A 85 4.46 10.87 -6.22
C THR A 85 3.10 10.92 -6.93
N ASP A 86 2.68 9.80 -7.54
CA ASP A 86 1.42 9.71 -8.28
C ASP A 86 0.21 9.91 -7.35
N MET A 87 0.25 9.37 -6.14
CA MET A 87 -0.77 9.60 -5.11
C MET A 87 -0.93 11.08 -4.73
N LYS A 88 0.14 11.87 -4.83
CA LYS A 88 0.15 13.30 -4.49
C LYS A 88 -0.28 14.17 -5.66
N HIS A 89 0.05 13.78 -6.88
CA HIS A 89 -0.01 14.67 -8.05
C HIS A 89 -0.99 14.23 -9.15
N ASP A 90 -1.47 12.99 -9.14
CA ASP A 90 -2.42 12.46 -10.12
C ASP A 90 -3.74 12.07 -9.39
N PRO A 91 -4.77 12.94 -9.44
CA PRO A 91 -6.05 12.67 -8.77
C PRO A 91 -6.75 11.41 -9.30
N THR A 92 -6.66 11.13 -10.60
CA THR A 92 -7.25 9.94 -11.21
C THR A 92 -6.58 8.67 -10.72
N TYR A 93 -5.24 8.68 -10.64
CA TYR A 93 -4.48 7.60 -10.02
C TYR A 93 -4.90 7.40 -8.57
N SER A 94 -4.94 8.49 -7.78
CA SER A 94 -5.32 8.42 -6.37
C SER A 94 -6.72 7.83 -6.18
N TRP A 95 -7.69 8.25 -6.98
CA TRP A 95 -9.07 7.78 -6.87
C TRP A 95 -9.16 6.28 -7.18
N ARG A 96 -8.57 5.82 -8.29
CA ARG A 96 -8.54 4.40 -8.67
C ARG A 96 -7.85 3.53 -7.62
N PHE A 97 -6.73 3.99 -7.06
CA PHE A 97 -6.03 3.20 -6.04
C PHE A 97 -6.85 3.07 -4.75
N LYS A 98 -7.52 4.15 -4.32
CA LYS A 98 -8.44 4.11 -3.16
C LYS A 98 -9.59 3.15 -3.38
N GLU A 99 -10.12 3.10 -4.60
CA GLU A 99 -11.17 2.16 -4.98
C GLU A 99 -10.69 0.70 -4.87
N VAL A 100 -9.49 0.38 -5.37
CA VAL A 100 -8.87 -0.96 -5.20
C VAL A 100 -8.78 -1.32 -3.72
N VAL A 101 -8.25 -0.42 -2.91
CA VAL A 101 -8.09 -0.58 -1.45
C VAL A 101 -9.44 -0.82 -0.77
N SER A 102 -10.47 -0.06 -1.14
CA SER A 102 -11.83 -0.20 -0.59
C SER A 102 -12.41 -1.59 -0.87
N ILE A 103 -12.32 -2.07 -2.11
CA ILE A 103 -12.86 -3.39 -2.51
C ILE A 103 -12.10 -4.53 -1.84
N MET A 104 -10.79 -4.37 -1.60
CA MET A 104 -9.99 -5.36 -0.89
C MET A 104 -10.35 -5.50 0.60
N GLY A 105 -11.29 -4.69 1.11
CA GLY A 105 -11.85 -4.78 2.46
C GLY A 105 -11.15 -3.89 3.49
N LEU A 106 -10.42 -2.86 3.05
CA LEU A 106 -9.73 -1.93 3.94
C LEU A 106 -10.69 -0.81 4.41
N ASN A 107 -11.63 -1.16 5.29
CA ASN A 107 -12.71 -0.27 5.75
C ASN A 107 -12.29 0.86 6.72
N HIS A 108 -11.00 1.17 6.85
CA HIS A 108 -10.54 2.41 7.49
C HIS A 108 -9.35 3.04 6.75
N TYR A 109 -9.62 3.61 5.58
CA TYR A 109 -8.75 4.61 4.95
C TYR A 109 -8.85 5.92 5.74
N THR A 110 -7.87 6.22 6.58
CA THR A 110 -7.72 7.56 7.17
C THR A 110 -6.60 8.30 6.43
N PRO A 111 -6.88 9.37 5.67
CA PRO A 111 -5.84 10.32 5.31
C PRO A 111 -5.40 10.97 6.61
N LEU A 112 -4.18 10.72 7.09
CA LEU A 112 -3.65 11.38 8.29
C LEU A 112 -3.79 12.90 8.13
N PRO A 113 -4.66 13.57 8.90
CA PRO A 113 -4.58 15.00 9.06
C PRO A 113 -3.33 15.24 9.91
N HIS A 114 -2.51 16.20 9.51
CA HIS A 114 -1.21 16.50 10.11
C HIS A 114 -1.29 16.97 11.59
N GLU A 115 -2.46 16.91 12.23
CA GLU A 115 -2.76 17.52 13.53
C GLU A 115 -2.95 16.50 14.66
N ASP A 116 -3.32 15.24 14.40
CA ASP A 116 -3.63 14.27 15.46
C ASP A 116 -2.40 13.54 16.03
N ILE A 117 -1.28 13.54 15.32
CA ILE A 117 -0.03 12.90 15.76
C ILE A 117 0.60 13.71 16.92
N THR A 118 0.59 15.04 16.80
CA THR A 118 1.16 15.95 17.81
C THR A 118 0.41 15.83 19.14
N ARG A 119 -0.92 15.66 19.08
CA ARG A 119 -1.77 15.48 20.26
C ARG A 119 -1.45 14.15 20.97
N LYS A 120 -1.44 13.04 20.24
CA LYS A 120 -1.16 11.69 20.80
C LYS A 120 0.26 11.54 21.33
N ILE A 121 1.25 12.21 20.73
CA ILE A 121 2.63 12.23 21.26
C ILE A 121 2.70 13.01 22.56
N SER A 122 2.04 14.17 22.65
CA SER A 122 2.03 14.97 23.89
C SER A 122 1.30 14.26 25.04
N GLU A 123 0.23 13.52 24.74
CA GLU A 123 -0.52 12.70 25.71
C GLU A 123 0.28 11.48 26.19
N ASN A 124 1.00 10.80 25.29
CA ASN A 124 1.87 9.68 25.69
C ASN A 124 3.09 10.15 26.49
N MET A 125 3.72 11.27 26.12
CA MET A 125 4.87 11.85 26.85
C MET A 125 4.51 12.28 28.28
N ARG A 126 3.26 12.70 28.52
CA ARG A 126 2.73 12.98 29.87
C ARG A 126 2.47 11.72 30.70
N ARG A 127 2.19 10.57 30.08
CA ARG A 127 1.95 9.29 30.78
C ARG A 127 3.23 8.57 31.17
N THR A 128 4.30 8.68 30.38
CA THR A 128 5.56 7.97 30.64
C THR A 128 6.44 8.63 31.71
N SER A 129 6.20 9.90 32.03
CA SER A 129 6.94 10.66 33.06
C SER A 129 6.40 10.47 34.49
N VAL A 130 5.31 9.72 34.69
CA VAL A 130 4.73 9.45 36.03
C VAL A 130 5.18 8.11 36.62
N ILE A 131 5.80 7.23 35.82
CA ILE A 131 6.23 5.89 36.28
C ILE A 131 7.76 5.84 36.39
N LYS A 132 8.26 6.44 37.47
CA LYS A 132 9.57 6.35 38.16
C LYS A 132 9.68 7.69 38.91
N ILE A 133 9.32 7.83 40.19
CA ILE A 133 9.85 7.13 41.37
C ILE A 133 8.76 7.19 42.47
N SER A 134 8.28 6.03 42.91
CA SER A 134 7.89 5.81 44.31
C SER A 134 9.10 5.19 45.01
N ASP A 135 9.16 5.36 46.32
CA ASP A 135 9.95 4.62 47.31
C ASP A 135 11.11 5.41 47.94
N LYS A 136 10.75 6.23 48.94
CA LYS A 136 11.16 5.97 50.33
C LYS A 136 10.26 6.67 51.34
#